data_AF-W4PHY7-F1
#
_entry.id   AF-W4PHY7-F1
#
_cell.length_a   1.000
_cell.length_b   1.000
_cell.length_c   1.000
_cell.angle_alpha   90.00
_cell.angle_beta   90.00
_cell.angle_gamma   90.00
#
_symmetry.space_group_name_H-M   'P 1'
#
loop_
_entity.id
_entity.type
_entity.pdbx_description
1 polymer ?
#
loop_
_entity_poly.entity_id
_entity_poly.type
_entity_poly.pdbx_seq_one_letter_code
_entity_poly.pdbx_strand_id
1 'polypeptide(L)'
;MCGFYATLKGIGIRVISIASDEDEHTFSSRAASLPWATKLHDSRGFRSPDFEVYGVAFIPTLVLVNPDGRVAGSYCTLEETG
;
A
#
# COMPACT_ATOMS: atom_id res chain seq x y z
N MET A 1 8.93 5.50 -1.08
CA MET A 1 8.76 4.58 0.07
C MET A 1 9.96 3.66 0.31
N CYS A 2 10.45 2.88 -0.67
CA CYS A 2 11.53 1.90 -0.45
C CYS A 2 12.80 2.48 0.20
N GLY A 3 13.26 3.66 -0.23
CA GLY A 3 14.44 4.32 0.35
C GLY A 3 14.29 4.74 1.82
N PHE A 4 13.06 4.89 2.32
CA PHE A 4 12.79 5.25 3.72
C PHE A 4 12.45 4.05 4.60
N TYR A 5 12.34 2.85 4.03
CA TYR A 5 11.85 1.67 4.76
C TYR A 5 12.69 1.32 5.99
N ALA A 6 14.03 1.40 5.88
CA ALA A 6 14.92 1.13 7.01
C ALA A 6 14.65 2.10 8.17
N THR A 7 14.46 3.39 7.87
CA THR A 7 14.12 4.42 8.87
C THR A 7 12.77 4.15 9.50
N LEU A 8 11.72 3.90 8.69
CA LEU A 8 10.37 3.59 9.18
C LEU A 8 10.37 2.37 10.11
N LYS A 9 11.06 1.30 9.70
CA LYS A 9 11.22 0.10 10.52
C LYS A 9 11.97 0.41 11.83
N GLY A 10 13.01 1.23 11.76
CA GLY A 10 13.80 1.64 12.94
C GLY A 10 13.01 2.43 13.98
N ILE A 11 11.99 3.17 13.57
CA ILE A 11 11.07 3.90 14.47
C ILE A 11 9.79 3.11 14.80
N GLY A 12 9.74 1.81 14.49
CA GLY A 12 8.62 0.95 14.84
C GLY A 12 7.41 1.02 13.90
N ILE A 13 7.53 1.65 12.73
CA ILE A 13 6.46 1.68 11.72
C ILE A 13 6.52 0.42 10.87
N ARG A 14 5.41 -0.32 10.84
CA ARG A 14 5.20 -1.45 9.94
C ARG A 14 4.62 -0.97 8.62
N VAL A 15 5.25 -1.35 7.52
CA VAL A 15 4.74 -1.11 6.16
C VAL A 15 4.08 -2.38 5.64
N ILE A 16 2.86 -2.24 5.13
CA ILE A 16 2.09 -3.29 4.45
C ILE A 16 1.66 -2.74 3.11
N SER A 17 1.79 -3.53 2.04
CA SER A 17 1.21 -3.19 0.73
C SER A 17 0.09 -4.16 0.38
N ILE A 18 -0.98 -3.64 -0.21
CA ILE A 18 -2.03 -4.41 -0.85
C ILE A 18 -2.00 -4.03 -2.34
N ALA A 19 -1.65 -4.98 -3.19
CA ALA A 19 -1.59 -4.78 -4.62
C ALA A 19 -2.94 -5.14 -5.25
N SER A 20 -3.38 -4.32 -6.21
CA SER A 20 -4.56 -4.55 -7.05
C SER A 20 -4.19 -5.10 -8.43
N ASP A 21 -3.06 -5.80 -8.53
CA ASP A 21 -2.61 -6.38 -9.80
C ASP A 21 -3.67 -7.35 -10.33
N GLU A 22 -3.78 -7.49 -11.65
CA GLU A 22 -4.82 -8.35 -12.26
C GLU A 22 -4.52 -9.84 -12.08
N ASP A 23 -3.24 -10.18 -11.92
CA ASP A 23 -2.75 -11.55 -11.87
C ASP A 23 -1.58 -11.73 -10.89
N GLU A 24 -1.45 -12.97 -10.41
CA GLU A 24 -0.45 -13.35 -9.41
C GLU A 24 1.00 -13.23 -9.91
N HIS A 25 1.24 -13.37 -11.21
CA HIS A 25 2.59 -13.29 -11.77
C HIS A 25 3.08 -11.85 -11.75
N THR A 26 2.24 -10.91 -12.18
CA THR A 26 2.51 -9.47 -12.10
C THR A 26 2.74 -9.03 -10.65
N PHE A 27 1.87 -9.46 -9.73
CA PHE A 27 2.03 -9.21 -8.30
C PHE A 27 3.37 -9.74 -7.78
N SER A 28 3.66 -11.02 -8.00
CA SER A 28 4.86 -11.69 -7.47
C SER A 28 6.14 -11.01 -7.94
N SER A 29 6.22 -10.65 -9.22
CA SER A 29 7.35 -9.92 -9.80
C SER A 29 7.58 -8.56 -9.12
N ARG A 30 6.52 -7.76 -8.95
CA ARG A 30 6.60 -6.44 -8.30
C ARG A 30 6.89 -6.57 -6.82
N ALA A 31 6.20 -7.47 -6.14
CA ALA A 31 6.34 -7.74 -4.71
C ALA A 31 7.76 -8.17 -4.33
N ALA A 32 8.44 -8.94 -5.19
CA ALA A 32 9.83 -9.36 -4.95
C ALA A 32 10.81 -8.18 -4.80
N SER A 33 10.51 -7.04 -5.44
CA SER A 33 11.36 -5.84 -5.37
C SER A 33 11.16 -4.98 -4.12
N LEU A 34 10.08 -5.21 -3.36
CA LEU A 34 9.70 -4.36 -2.23
C LEU A 34 10.33 -4.85 -0.91
N PRO A 35 10.88 -3.95 -0.07
CA PRO A 35 11.72 -4.35 1.05
C PRO A 35 10.95 -4.74 2.33
N TRP A 36 9.64 -4.48 2.40
CA TRP A 36 8.83 -4.77 3.58
C TRP A 36 8.35 -6.21 3.66
N ALA A 37 8.05 -6.69 4.87
CA ALA A 37 7.74 -8.10 5.10
C ALA A 37 6.37 -8.52 4.56
N THR A 38 5.33 -7.69 4.73
CA THR A 38 3.94 -8.07 4.43
C THR A 38 3.49 -7.44 3.13
N LYS A 39 3.16 -8.29 2.15
CA LYS A 39 2.68 -7.91 0.82
C LYS A 39 1.47 -8.78 0.51
N LEU A 40 0.33 -8.15 0.27
CA LEU A 40 -0.94 -8.80 -0.01
C LEU A 40 -1.32 -8.51 -1.45
N HIS A 41 -2.08 -9.41 -2.04
CA HIS A 41 -2.63 -9.30 -3.38
C HIS A 41 -4.15 -9.41 -3.30
N ASP A 42 -4.85 -8.44 -3.86
CA ASP A 42 -6.30 -8.45 -4.01
C ASP A 42 -6.68 -8.15 -5.47
N SER A 43 -6.89 -9.21 -6.23
CA SER A 43 -7.26 -9.15 -7.64
C SER A 43 -8.65 -8.57 -7.90
N ARG A 44 -9.44 -8.26 -6.85
CA ARG A 44 -10.69 -7.49 -7.00
C ARG A 44 -10.43 -6.02 -7.31
N GLY A 45 -9.21 -5.54 -7.11
CA GLY A 45 -8.80 -4.16 -7.36
C GLY A 45 -9.66 -3.13 -6.63
N PHE A 46 -10.21 -2.14 -7.35
CA PHE A 46 -11.10 -1.12 -6.74
C PHE A 46 -12.41 -1.67 -6.18
N ARG A 47 -12.75 -2.95 -6.43
CA ARG A 47 -13.86 -3.65 -5.76
C ARG A 47 -13.43 -4.38 -4.47
N SER A 48 -12.19 -4.19 -4.03
CA SER A 48 -11.69 -4.73 -2.77
C SER A 48 -12.41 -4.07 -1.58
N PRO A 49 -12.92 -4.86 -0.62
CA PRO A 49 -13.45 -4.32 0.63
C PRO A 49 -12.41 -3.48 1.40
N ASP A 50 -11.12 -3.83 1.29
CA ASP A 50 -10.06 -3.04 1.92
C ASP A 50 -9.92 -1.68 1.24
N PHE A 51 -9.96 -1.63 -0.09
CA PHE A 51 -9.90 -0.37 -0.83
C PHE A 51 -11.09 0.53 -0.50
N GLU A 52 -12.29 -0.06 -0.38
CA GLU A 52 -13.50 0.65 0.02
C GLU A 52 -13.40 1.21 1.44
N VAL A 53 -13.04 0.37 2.42
CA VAL A 53 -12.91 0.77 3.84
C VAL A 53 -11.86 1.86 4.04
N TYR A 54 -10.76 1.80 3.28
CA TYR A 54 -9.70 2.81 3.33
C TYR A 54 -9.91 4.00 2.39
N GLY A 55 -11.01 4.04 1.64
CA GLY A 55 -11.34 5.15 0.73
C GLY A 55 -10.37 5.32 -0.44
N VAL A 56 -9.81 4.22 -0.96
CA VAL A 56 -8.84 4.23 -2.05
C VAL A 56 -9.53 4.49 -3.39
N ALA A 57 -9.43 5.72 -3.89
CA ALA A 57 -10.00 6.13 -5.18
C ALA A 57 -9.02 5.97 -6.36
N PHE A 58 -7.71 5.99 -6.09
CA PHE A 58 -6.67 5.77 -7.08
C PHE A 58 -5.41 5.19 -6.43
N ILE A 59 -4.51 4.64 -7.25
CA ILE A 59 -3.24 4.07 -6.81
C ILE A 59 -2.06 4.87 -7.39
N PRO A 60 -0.95 5.05 -6.66
CA PRO A 60 -0.73 4.61 -5.28
C PRO A 60 -1.40 5.54 -4.25
N THR A 61 -2.00 4.93 -3.22
CA THR A 61 -2.50 5.63 -2.01
C THR A 61 -1.78 5.06 -0.78
N LEU A 62 -1.29 5.94 0.09
CA LEU A 62 -0.67 5.60 1.38
C LEU A 62 -1.65 5.97 2.50
N VAL A 63 -1.98 4.99 3.34
CA VAL A 63 -2.81 5.21 4.52
C VAL A 63 -1.97 5.01 5.78
N LEU A 64 -1.97 6.01 6.66
CA LEU A 64 -1.37 5.91 7.98
C LEU A 64 -2.43 5.44 8.97
N VAL A 65 -2.14 4.34 9.66
CA VAL A 65 -3.03 3.72 10.64
C VAL A 65 -2.35 3.70 12.00
N ASN A 66 -3.05 4.18 13.02
CA ASN A 66 -2.59 4.16 14.40
C ASN A 66 -2.66 2.75 15.01
N PRO A 67 -1.96 2.49 16.13
CA PRO A 67 -2.01 1.18 16.81
C PRO A 67 -3.41 0.73 17.25
N ASP A 68 -4.35 1.66 17.42
CA ASP A 68 -5.76 1.38 17.75
C ASP A 68 -6.62 1.02 16.53
N GLY A 69 -6.02 0.94 15.34
CA GLY A 69 -6.68 0.61 14.09
C GLY A 69 -7.37 1.79 13.40
N ARG A 70 -7.27 3.02 13.95
CA ARG A 70 -7.87 4.21 13.33
C ARG A 70 -6.96 4.81 12.28
N VAL A 71 -7.56 5.28 11.18
CA VAL A 71 -6.86 6.03 10.14
C VAL A 71 -6.46 7.40 10.67
N ALA A 72 -5.16 7.70 10.66
CA ALA A 72 -4.60 8.99 11.03
C ALA A 72 -4.47 9.94 9.83
N GLY A 73 -4.35 9.39 8.61
CA GLY A 73 -4.28 10.17 7.38
C GLY A 73 -4.21 9.30 6.13
N SER A 74 -4.62 9.87 5.01
CA SER A 74 -4.48 9.28 3.68
C SER A 74 -3.75 10.26 2.77
N TYR A 75 -2.75 9.75 2.04
CA TYR A 75 -1.87 10.53 1.18
C TYR A 75 -1.85 9.87 -0.18
N CYS A 76 -2.19 10.64 -1.20
CA CYS A 76 -2.31 10.14 -2.55
C CYS A 76 -1.62 11.16 -3.47
N THR A 77 -0.74 10.69 -4.34
CA THR A 77 -0.01 11.55 -5.26
C THR A 77 -0.71 11.50 -6.59
N LEU A 78 -1.35 12.61 -6.99
CA LEU A 78 -1.68 12.84 -8.38
C LEU A 78 -0.39 13.33 -9.03
N GLU A 79 0.29 12.49 -9.80
CA GLU A 79 1.16 13.05 -10.83
C GLU A 79 0.22 13.71 -11.84
N GLU A 80 0.14 15.04 -11.81
CA GLU A 80 -0.45 15.79 -12.92
C GLU A 80 0.40 15.46 -14.14
N THR A 81 -0.11 14.61 -15.02
CA THR A 81 0.40 14.45 -16.37
C THR A 81 0.20 15.78 -17.10
N GLY A 82 1.22 16.64 -17.04
CA GLY A 82 1.39 17.78 -17.95
C GLY A 82 1.92 17.33 -19.31
#